data_AF-A0A928AIY6-F1
#
_entry.id   AF-A0A928AIY6-F1
#
_cell.length_a   1.000
_cell.length_b   1.000
_cell.length_c   1.000
_cell.angle_alpha   90.00
_cell.angle_beta   90.00
_cell.angle_gamma   90.00
#
_symmetry.space_group_name_H-M   'P 1'
#
loop_
_entity.id
_entity.type
_entity.pdbx_description
1 polymer ?
#
loop_
_entity_poly.entity_id
_entity_poly.type
_entity_poly.pdbx_seq_one_letter_code
_entity_poly.pdbx_strand_id
1 'polypeptide(L)'
;MNESILQIMYVILLIILSGGVFVRYAVWILNRRRKGREEALRSQYLRILIQALVESDEKIPKFPMCRSGNARRLLAETIAGTAAVICGSGNDLLRHVCEHYELPQWLLKQARRGMGYRRARLLALLSRLPLGAEVADAVDRYRTSSNRRVRFYALSVQLSSDPTAILRRIADYPNLFSIAELAEILALLRRGMLPIAYEPLLISPIANLRMVGLGIVRQFGIEEAEMQLLRLVAEDAGKSGREALRTLCAMRRPLMRSPILQRLERMNRAERRSLLRNMALEGYATGAMCKLFKPEECDYYESLVKSHKSVLA
;
A
#
# COMPACT_ATOMS: atom_id res chain seq x y z
N MET A 1 24.53 52.61 -32.12
CA MET A 1 24.99 51.22 -32.35
C MET A 1 24.51 50.21 -31.29
N ASN A 2 23.91 50.64 -30.16
CA ASN A 2 23.45 49.72 -29.11
C ASN A 2 21.99 49.24 -29.27
N GLU A 3 21.09 50.02 -29.88
CA GLU A 3 19.67 49.63 -30.01
C GLU A 3 19.44 48.45 -30.96
N SER A 4 20.17 48.41 -32.08
CA SER A 4 20.04 47.32 -33.07
C SER A 4 20.48 45.97 -32.52
N ILE A 5 21.51 45.95 -31.68
CA ILE A 5 21.99 44.74 -31.00
C ILE A 5 20.97 44.26 -29.96
N LEU A 6 20.36 45.20 -29.23
CA LEU A 6 19.32 44.90 -28.25
C LEU A 6 18.06 44.30 -28.91
N GLN A 7 17.65 44.85 -30.07
CA GLN A 7 16.53 44.34 -30.85
C GLN A 7 16.79 42.93 -31.39
N ILE A 8 17.98 42.66 -31.93
CA ILE A 8 18.36 41.32 -32.39
C ILE A 8 18.35 40.32 -31.23
N MET A 9 18.88 40.70 -30.07
CA MET A 9 18.89 39.85 -28.88
C MET A 9 17.47 39.56 -28.36
N TYR A 10 16.57 40.54 -28.41
CA TYR A 10 15.17 40.38 -28.02
C TYR A 10 14.41 39.43 -28.97
N VAL A 11 14.63 39.55 -30.28
CA VAL A 11 14.03 38.66 -31.28
C VAL A 11 14.51 37.22 -31.10
N ILE A 12 15.82 37.02 -30.88
CA ILE A 12 16.38 35.67 -30.61
C ILE A 12 15.78 35.08 -29.33
N LEU A 13 15.68 35.86 -28.26
CA LEU A 13 15.08 35.43 -26.99
C LEU A 13 13.61 35.01 -27.17
N LEU A 14 12.85 35.78 -27.95
CA LEU A 14 11.43 35.53 -28.23
C LEU A 14 11.22 34.29 -29.11
N ILE A 15 12.11 34.02 -30.06
CA ILE A 15 12.13 32.78 -30.87
C ILE A 15 12.45 31.56 -29.99
N ILE A 16 13.41 31.66 -29.07
CA ILE A 16 13.76 30.56 -28.15
C ILE A 16 12.59 30.26 -27.20
N LEU A 17 11.97 31.31 -26.63
CA LEU A 17 10.81 31.17 -25.74
C LEU A 17 9.60 30.56 -26.45
N SER A 18 9.27 31.05 -27.65
CA SER A 18 8.16 30.52 -28.45
C SER A 18 8.41 29.08 -28.92
N GLY A 19 9.63 28.76 -29.34
CA GLY A 19 10.05 27.38 -29.65
C GLY A 19 9.93 26.44 -28.45
N GLY A 20 10.33 26.91 -27.26
CA GLY A 20 10.17 26.16 -26.00
C GLY A 20 8.71 25.89 -25.65
N VAL A 21 7.82 26.87 -25.83
CA VAL A 21 6.38 26.70 -25.63
C VAL A 21 5.80 25.69 -26.63
N PHE A 22 6.20 25.77 -27.90
CA PHE A 22 5.74 24.85 -28.94
C PHE A 22 6.17 23.40 -28.65
N VAL A 23 7.41 23.16 -28.24
CA VAL A 23 7.90 21.84 -27.85
C VAL A 23 7.12 21.31 -26.65
N ARG A 24 6.88 22.13 -25.62
CA ARG A 24 6.09 21.71 -24.45
C ARG A 24 4.65 21.37 -24.83
N TYR A 25 4.05 22.15 -25.73
CA TYR A 25 2.70 21.91 -26.22
C TYR A 25 2.63 20.60 -27.05
N ALA A 26 3.60 20.38 -27.94
CA ALA A 26 3.70 19.13 -28.71
C ALA A 26 3.90 17.91 -27.81
N VAL A 27 4.80 17.99 -26.82
CA VAL A 27 5.01 16.94 -25.81
C VAL A 27 3.72 16.70 -25.00
N TRP A 28 3.00 17.75 -24.64
CA TRP A 28 1.72 17.63 -23.94
C TRP A 28 0.65 16.93 -24.80
N ILE A 29 0.50 17.30 -26.07
CA ILE A 29 -0.43 16.63 -27.00
C ILE A 29 -0.05 15.15 -27.17
N LEU A 30 1.23 14.86 -27.42
CA LEU A 30 1.71 13.49 -27.60
C LEU A 30 1.47 12.65 -26.33
N ASN A 31 1.74 13.21 -25.16
CA ASN A 31 1.46 12.55 -23.88
C ASN A 31 -0.05 12.36 -23.65
N ARG A 32 -0.89 13.33 -24.04
CA ARG A 32 -2.35 13.21 -23.93
C ARG A 32 -2.89 12.12 -24.85
N ARG A 33 -2.45 12.08 -26.11
CA ARG A 33 -2.80 11.02 -27.06
C ARG A 33 -2.31 9.64 -26.58
N ARG A 34 -1.08 9.57 -26.06
CA ARG A 34 -0.53 8.33 -25.48
C ARG A 34 -1.38 7.86 -24.29
N LYS A 35 -1.71 8.74 -23.34
CA LYS A 35 -2.57 8.41 -22.20
C LYS A 35 -3.95 7.92 -22.66
N GLY A 36 -4.59 8.60 -23.61
CA GLY A 36 -5.89 8.17 -24.16
C GLY A 36 -5.82 6.79 -24.82
N ARG A 37 -4.74 6.47 -25.54
CA ARG A 37 -4.51 5.13 -26.09
C ARG A 37 -4.28 4.08 -25.01
N GLU A 38 -3.50 4.39 -23.97
CA GLU A 38 -3.25 3.48 -22.84
C GLU A 38 -4.56 3.19 -22.08
N GLU A 39 -5.40 4.19 -21.90
CA GLU A 39 -6.69 4.09 -21.19
C GLU A 39 -7.73 3.31 -22.00
N ALA A 40 -7.79 3.52 -23.31
CA ALA A 40 -8.60 2.72 -24.23
C ALA A 40 -8.16 1.24 -24.22
N LEU A 41 -6.86 0.99 -24.27
CA LEU A 41 -6.30 -0.37 -24.25
C LEU A 41 -6.55 -1.06 -22.89
N ARG A 42 -6.39 -0.33 -21.77
CA ARG A 42 -6.72 -0.83 -20.44
C ARG A 42 -8.20 -1.19 -20.32
N SER A 43 -9.09 -0.35 -20.84
CA SER A 43 -10.53 -0.60 -20.86
C SER A 43 -10.88 -1.81 -21.73
N GLN A 44 -10.17 -2.01 -22.84
CA GLN A 44 -10.31 -3.21 -23.67
C GLN A 44 -9.86 -4.47 -22.93
N TYR A 45 -8.68 -4.46 -22.29
CA TYR A 45 -8.19 -5.59 -21.51
C TYR A 45 -9.12 -5.96 -20.36
N LEU A 46 -9.64 -4.95 -19.65
CA LEU A 46 -10.59 -5.17 -18.57
C LEU A 46 -11.86 -5.84 -19.08
N ARG A 47 -12.42 -5.39 -20.21
CA ARG A 47 -13.59 -6.03 -20.84
C ARG A 47 -13.33 -7.49 -21.20
N ILE A 48 -12.19 -7.78 -21.82
CA ILE A 48 -11.79 -9.15 -22.17
C ILE A 48 -11.69 -10.02 -20.91
N LEU A 49 -11.05 -9.53 -19.84
CA LEU A 49 -10.91 -10.27 -18.59
C LEU A 49 -12.26 -10.53 -17.91
N ILE A 50 -13.13 -9.52 -17.85
CA ILE A 50 -14.46 -9.67 -17.24
C ILE A 50 -15.27 -10.71 -18.03
N GLN A 51 -15.25 -10.63 -19.36
CA GLN A 51 -15.96 -11.59 -20.20
C GLN A 51 -15.46 -13.02 -19.95
N ALA A 52 -14.14 -13.22 -19.95
CA ALA A 52 -13.55 -14.53 -19.70
C ALA A 52 -13.85 -15.07 -18.29
N LEU A 53 -13.90 -14.19 -17.27
CA LEU A 53 -14.27 -14.57 -15.91
C LEU A 53 -15.74 -14.96 -15.77
N VAL A 54 -16.63 -14.39 -16.59
CA VAL A 54 -18.08 -14.69 -16.57
C VAL A 54 -18.40 -15.96 -17.35
N GLU A 55 -17.80 -16.12 -18.55
CA GLU A 55 -18.12 -17.22 -19.46
C GLU A 55 -17.55 -18.57 -18.99
N SER A 56 -16.60 -18.56 -18.03
CA SER A 56 -15.92 -19.77 -17.52
C SER A 56 -15.36 -20.68 -18.63
N ASP A 57 -15.01 -20.10 -19.77
CA ASP A 57 -14.39 -20.82 -20.89
C ASP A 57 -12.94 -21.17 -20.51
N GLU A 58 -12.53 -22.43 -20.72
CA GLU A 58 -11.16 -22.90 -20.51
C GLU A 58 -10.17 -22.23 -21.49
N LYS A 59 -10.68 -21.58 -22.53
CA LYS A 59 -9.86 -20.94 -23.55
C LYS A 59 -9.21 -19.64 -23.06
N ILE A 60 -7.89 -19.59 -23.17
CA ILE A 60 -7.12 -18.40 -22.80
C ILE A 60 -7.50 -17.20 -23.70
N PRO A 61 -7.94 -16.07 -23.10
CA PRO A 61 -8.35 -14.89 -23.86
C PRO A 61 -7.17 -14.24 -24.58
N LYS A 62 -7.43 -13.73 -25.80
CA LYS A 62 -6.41 -13.08 -26.62
C LYS A 62 -6.34 -11.58 -26.34
N PHE A 63 -5.20 -11.13 -25.82
CA PHE A 63 -4.93 -9.70 -25.60
C PHE A 63 -4.15 -9.08 -26.77
N PRO A 64 -4.64 -7.98 -27.36
CA PRO A 64 -3.92 -7.31 -28.44
C PRO A 64 -2.58 -6.72 -27.97
N MET A 65 -1.62 -6.55 -28.89
CA MET A 65 -0.36 -5.81 -28.68
C MET A 65 0.59 -6.31 -27.57
N CYS A 66 0.35 -7.48 -26.97
CA CYS A 66 1.16 -8.04 -25.87
C CYS A 66 2.61 -8.43 -26.25
N ARG A 67 3.02 -8.20 -27.50
CA ARG A 67 4.45 -8.22 -27.90
C ARG A 67 5.21 -7.00 -27.38
N SER A 68 4.54 -5.88 -27.13
CA SER A 68 5.18 -4.66 -26.62
C SER A 68 5.29 -4.66 -25.09
N GLY A 69 6.39 -4.13 -24.55
CA GLY A 69 6.59 -4.06 -23.11
C GLY A 69 5.56 -3.20 -22.38
N ASN A 70 5.05 -2.13 -23.03
CA ASN A 70 4.03 -1.27 -22.43
C ASN A 70 2.67 -1.97 -22.37
N ALA A 71 2.31 -2.77 -23.39
CA ALA A 71 1.11 -3.60 -23.36
C ALA A 71 1.18 -4.69 -22.27
N ARG A 72 2.33 -5.38 -22.13
CA ARG A 72 2.54 -6.36 -21.05
C ARG A 72 2.40 -5.72 -19.66
N ARG A 73 2.96 -4.52 -19.48
CA ARG A 73 2.78 -3.73 -18.23
C ARG A 73 1.31 -3.43 -17.97
N LEU A 74 0.57 -2.93 -18.98
CA LEU A 74 -0.83 -2.59 -18.84
C LEU A 74 -1.69 -3.83 -18.56
N LEU A 75 -1.38 -4.97 -19.20
CA LEU A 75 -2.05 -6.24 -18.92
C LEU A 75 -1.81 -6.66 -17.47
N ALA A 76 -0.56 -6.65 -17.00
CA ALA A 76 -0.24 -6.96 -15.60
C ALA A 76 -0.92 -6.00 -14.61
N GLU A 77 -0.95 -4.70 -14.89
CA GLU A 77 -1.66 -3.71 -14.07
C GLU A 77 -3.18 -3.95 -14.06
N THR A 78 -3.75 -4.42 -15.18
CA THR A 78 -5.18 -4.75 -15.28
C THR A 78 -5.49 -6.01 -14.49
N ILE A 79 -4.71 -7.08 -14.66
CA ILE A 79 -4.85 -8.34 -13.89
C ILE A 79 -4.72 -8.07 -12.39
N ALA A 80 -3.71 -7.31 -11.96
CA ALA A 80 -3.53 -6.94 -10.55
C ALA A 80 -4.69 -6.10 -10.00
N GLY A 81 -5.36 -5.32 -10.85
CA GLY A 81 -6.58 -4.59 -10.50
C GLY A 81 -7.78 -5.52 -10.35
N THR A 82 -7.98 -6.42 -11.31
CA THR A 82 -9.08 -7.40 -11.33
C THR A 82 -8.94 -8.39 -10.16
N ALA A 83 -7.74 -8.94 -9.93
CA ALA A 83 -7.43 -9.83 -8.80
C ALA A 83 -7.74 -9.18 -7.44
N ALA A 84 -7.62 -7.85 -7.34
CA ALA A 84 -7.94 -7.14 -6.11
C ALA A 84 -9.45 -7.02 -5.84
N VAL A 85 -10.30 -7.18 -6.86
CA VAL A 85 -11.77 -7.06 -6.77
C VAL A 85 -12.43 -8.42 -6.59
N ILE A 86 -11.91 -9.46 -7.24
CA ILE A 86 -12.51 -10.81 -7.23
C ILE A 86 -12.17 -11.64 -5.98
N CYS A 87 -11.33 -11.10 -5.07
CA CYS A 87 -11.02 -11.67 -3.75
C CYS A 87 -10.68 -13.18 -3.75
N GLY A 88 -9.98 -13.65 -4.78
CA GLY A 88 -9.58 -15.06 -4.92
C GLY A 88 -10.38 -15.85 -5.96
N SER A 89 -11.60 -15.43 -6.28
CA SER A 89 -12.46 -16.09 -7.27
C SER A 89 -11.90 -15.91 -8.67
N GLY A 90 -11.67 -16.99 -9.44
CA GLY A 90 -11.11 -16.89 -10.80
C GLY A 90 -9.60 -16.60 -10.85
N ASN A 91 -8.89 -16.73 -9.73
CA ASN A 91 -7.43 -16.60 -9.69
C ASN A 91 -6.72 -17.61 -10.61
N ASP A 92 -7.30 -18.78 -10.84
CA ASP A 92 -6.71 -19.78 -11.74
C ASP A 92 -6.70 -19.27 -13.18
N LEU A 93 -7.80 -18.73 -13.70
CA LEU A 93 -7.82 -18.11 -15.03
C LEU A 93 -6.77 -16.99 -15.12
N LEU A 94 -6.73 -16.10 -14.13
CA LEU A 94 -5.76 -15.01 -14.11
C LEU A 94 -4.31 -15.52 -14.04
N ARG A 95 -4.05 -16.62 -13.32
CA ARG A 95 -2.74 -17.29 -13.26
C ARG A 95 -2.36 -17.85 -14.63
N HIS A 96 -3.27 -18.58 -15.30
CA HIS A 96 -3.04 -19.10 -16.65
C HIS A 96 -2.76 -17.98 -17.66
N VAL A 97 -3.47 -16.84 -17.57
CA VAL A 97 -3.18 -15.66 -18.41
C VAL A 97 -1.80 -15.10 -18.10
N CYS A 98 -1.43 -14.96 -16.82
CA CYS A 98 -0.09 -14.49 -16.43
C CYS A 98 1.02 -15.39 -17.00
N GLU A 99 0.84 -16.70 -16.92
CA GLU A 99 1.79 -17.71 -17.42
C GLU A 99 1.87 -17.69 -18.95
N HIS A 100 0.73 -17.71 -19.65
CA HIS A 100 0.66 -17.69 -21.12
C HIS A 100 1.35 -16.47 -21.74
N TYR A 101 1.24 -15.31 -21.08
CA TYR A 101 1.88 -14.07 -21.54
C TYR A 101 3.26 -13.81 -20.91
N GLU A 102 3.79 -14.77 -20.14
CA GLU A 102 5.09 -14.72 -19.46
C GLU A 102 5.28 -13.42 -18.64
N LEU A 103 4.20 -12.93 -18.02
CA LEU A 103 4.22 -11.66 -17.30
C LEU A 103 5.17 -11.72 -16.09
N PRO A 104 5.20 -12.80 -15.27
CA PRO A 104 6.13 -12.90 -14.15
C PRO A 104 7.60 -12.85 -14.61
N GLN A 105 7.97 -13.65 -15.60
CA GLN A 105 9.35 -13.73 -16.11
C GLN A 105 9.77 -12.40 -16.74
N TRP A 106 8.87 -11.76 -17.49
CA TRP A 106 9.10 -10.44 -18.06
C TRP A 106 9.31 -9.37 -16.97
N LEU A 107 8.44 -9.33 -15.94
CA LEU A 107 8.57 -8.39 -14.82
C LEU A 107 9.85 -8.62 -14.02
N LEU A 108 10.22 -9.88 -13.74
CA LEU A 108 11.47 -10.23 -13.07
C LEU A 108 12.69 -9.77 -13.88
N LYS A 109 12.69 -9.97 -15.20
CA LYS A 109 13.76 -9.46 -16.08
C LYS A 109 13.87 -7.95 -16.03
N GLN A 110 12.75 -7.22 -15.99
CA GLN A 110 12.76 -5.76 -15.81
C GLN A 110 13.24 -5.37 -14.41
N ALA A 111 12.85 -6.11 -13.36
CA ALA A 111 13.23 -5.79 -11.98
C ALA A 111 14.74 -5.97 -11.75
N ARG A 112 15.34 -6.99 -12.39
CA ARG A 112 16.80 -7.21 -12.40
C ARG A 112 17.56 -6.02 -13.00
N ARG A 113 17.06 -5.47 -14.11
CA ARG A 113 17.66 -4.32 -14.80
C ARG A 113 17.35 -2.98 -14.12
N GLY A 114 16.20 -2.86 -13.47
CA GLY A 114 15.79 -1.67 -12.76
C GLY A 114 16.59 -1.46 -11.47
N MET A 115 16.70 -0.21 -11.01
CA MET A 115 17.37 0.15 -9.76
C MET A 115 16.41 0.81 -8.78
N GLY A 116 16.68 0.61 -7.47
CA GLY A 116 15.98 1.26 -6.37
C GLY A 116 14.46 1.27 -6.51
N TYR A 117 13.89 2.47 -6.67
CA TYR A 117 12.44 2.68 -6.75
C TYR A 117 11.78 1.99 -7.95
N ARG A 118 12.42 1.97 -9.13
CA ARG A 118 11.87 1.30 -10.32
C ARG A 118 11.74 -0.20 -10.09
N ARG A 119 12.76 -0.80 -9.46
CA ARG A 119 12.73 -2.21 -9.05
C ARG A 119 11.62 -2.47 -8.03
N ALA A 120 11.52 -1.62 -7.01
CA ALA A 120 10.47 -1.72 -5.98
C ALA A 120 9.07 -1.69 -6.60
N ARG A 121 8.80 -0.77 -7.55
CA ARG A 121 7.51 -0.69 -8.24
C ARG A 121 7.18 -1.95 -9.05
N LEU A 122 8.18 -2.55 -9.70
CA LEU A 122 7.98 -3.79 -10.46
C LEU A 122 7.68 -4.98 -9.53
N LEU A 123 8.39 -5.09 -8.41
CA LEU A 123 8.11 -6.11 -7.39
C LEU A 123 6.74 -5.89 -6.73
N ALA A 124 6.34 -4.63 -6.50
CA ALA A 124 5.02 -4.28 -5.99
C ALA A 124 3.89 -4.67 -6.95
N LEU A 125 4.12 -4.57 -8.27
CA LEU A 125 3.16 -5.06 -9.25
C LEU A 125 3.13 -6.58 -9.25
N LEU A 126 4.30 -7.22 -9.18
CA LEU A 126 4.43 -8.68 -9.15
C LEU A 126 3.69 -9.28 -7.95
N SER A 127 3.80 -8.70 -6.75
CA SER A 127 3.12 -9.20 -5.53
C SER A 127 1.59 -9.09 -5.57
N ARG A 128 1.03 -8.47 -6.60
CA ARG A 128 -0.42 -8.31 -6.79
C ARG A 128 -0.98 -9.23 -7.87
N LEU A 129 -0.12 -9.99 -8.54
CA LEU A 129 -0.52 -11.00 -9.51
C LEU A 129 -0.77 -12.33 -8.81
N PRO A 130 -1.66 -13.18 -9.35
CA PRO A 130 -1.73 -14.58 -8.95
C PRO A 130 -0.51 -15.30 -9.52
N LEU A 131 0.42 -15.68 -8.64
CA LEU A 131 1.71 -16.26 -9.00
C LEU A 131 1.80 -17.73 -8.58
N GLY A 132 2.72 -18.47 -9.20
CA GLY A 132 3.18 -19.77 -8.74
C GLY A 132 4.39 -19.66 -7.80
N ALA A 133 4.69 -20.75 -7.06
CA ALA A 133 5.74 -20.80 -6.05
C ALA A 133 7.16 -20.49 -6.61
N GLU A 134 7.43 -20.82 -7.87
CA GLU A 134 8.70 -20.56 -8.57
C GLU A 134 9.14 -19.09 -8.55
N VAL A 135 8.19 -18.15 -8.50
CA VAL A 135 8.48 -16.72 -8.49
C VAL A 135 9.03 -16.28 -7.12
N ALA A 136 8.67 -16.97 -6.04
CA ALA A 136 9.14 -16.68 -4.69
C ALA A 136 10.66 -16.85 -4.56
N ASP A 137 11.22 -17.87 -5.20
CA ASP A 137 12.65 -18.16 -5.18
C ASP A 137 13.43 -17.13 -5.99
N ALA A 138 12.87 -16.72 -7.14
CA ALA A 138 13.50 -15.73 -8.01
C ALA A 138 13.71 -14.37 -7.32
N VAL A 139 12.85 -14.02 -6.35
CA VAL A 139 12.94 -12.76 -5.60
C VAL A 139 13.72 -12.88 -4.28
N ASP A 140 14.13 -14.09 -3.86
CA ASP A 140 14.78 -14.31 -2.56
C ASP A 140 16.08 -13.49 -2.41
N ARG A 141 16.83 -13.32 -3.50
CA ARG A 141 18.02 -12.45 -3.60
C ARG A 141 17.79 -11.00 -3.14
N TYR A 142 16.54 -10.53 -3.14
CA TYR A 142 16.20 -9.16 -2.75
C TYR A 142 15.92 -9.00 -1.26
N ARG A 143 15.87 -10.09 -0.48
CA ARG A 143 15.71 -10.05 0.98
C ARG A 143 16.80 -9.24 1.68
N THR A 144 18.02 -9.30 1.15
CA THR A 144 19.20 -8.60 1.69
C THR A 144 19.45 -7.24 1.01
N SER A 145 18.56 -6.79 0.11
CA SER A 145 18.74 -5.51 -0.58
C SER A 145 18.87 -4.36 0.42
N SER A 146 19.78 -3.41 0.21
CA SER A 146 19.88 -2.22 1.08
C SER A 146 18.62 -1.36 1.06
N ASN A 147 17.85 -1.39 -0.04
CA ASN A 147 16.63 -0.62 -0.18
C ASN A 147 15.43 -1.32 0.49
N ARG A 148 14.91 -0.70 1.57
CA ARG A 148 13.77 -1.22 2.34
C ARG A 148 12.55 -1.54 1.49
N ARG A 149 12.19 -0.70 0.52
CA ARG A 149 11.02 -0.96 -0.36
C ARG A 149 11.24 -2.17 -1.26
N VAL A 150 12.46 -2.37 -1.75
CA VAL A 150 12.82 -3.55 -2.54
C VAL A 150 12.72 -4.82 -1.67
N ARG A 151 13.28 -4.78 -0.44
CA ARG A 151 13.16 -5.90 0.51
C ARG A 151 11.70 -6.22 0.82
N PHE A 152 10.90 -5.19 1.12
CA PHE A 152 9.50 -5.37 1.47
C PHE A 152 8.69 -5.96 0.32
N TYR A 153 8.79 -5.42 -0.90
CA TYR A 153 8.02 -5.97 -2.02
C TYR A 153 8.52 -7.34 -2.47
N ALA A 154 9.80 -7.68 -2.23
CA ALA A 154 10.26 -9.06 -2.39
C ALA A 154 9.58 -9.99 -1.37
N LEU A 155 9.50 -9.60 -0.10
CA LEU A 155 8.71 -10.31 0.90
C LEU A 155 7.24 -10.42 0.46
N SER A 156 6.60 -9.34 -0.01
CA SER A 156 5.21 -9.39 -0.46
C SER A 156 4.97 -10.38 -1.59
N VAL A 157 5.90 -10.50 -2.55
CA VAL A 157 5.86 -11.53 -3.61
C VAL A 157 5.95 -12.93 -3.00
N GLN A 158 6.85 -13.14 -2.03
CA GLN A 158 6.97 -14.44 -1.37
C GLN A 158 5.70 -14.80 -0.59
N LEU A 159 5.12 -13.84 0.13
CA LEU A 159 3.87 -14.03 0.87
C LEU A 159 2.69 -14.36 -0.04
N SER A 160 2.62 -13.75 -1.24
CA SER A 160 1.54 -14.03 -2.19
C SER A 160 1.69 -15.35 -2.94
N SER A 161 2.87 -15.95 -2.95
CA SER A 161 3.19 -17.11 -3.81
C SER A 161 3.35 -18.41 -3.03
N ASP A 162 3.67 -18.34 -1.73
CA ASP A 162 3.92 -19.50 -0.86
C ASP A 162 3.22 -19.32 0.49
N PRO A 163 1.99 -19.82 0.64
CA PRO A 163 1.22 -19.71 1.88
C PRO A 163 1.85 -20.44 3.07
N THR A 164 2.66 -21.48 2.82
CA THR A 164 3.18 -22.36 3.88
C THR A 164 4.26 -21.69 4.72
N ALA A 165 5.01 -20.75 4.14
CA ALA A 165 6.11 -20.07 4.81
C ALA A 165 5.76 -18.67 5.33
N ILE A 166 4.50 -18.24 5.27
CA ILE A 166 4.11 -16.85 5.58
C ILE A 166 4.61 -16.39 6.95
N LEU A 167 4.29 -17.14 8.02
CA LEU A 167 4.63 -16.74 9.40
C LEU A 167 6.14 -16.61 9.59
N ARG A 168 6.91 -17.59 9.08
CA ARG A 168 8.37 -17.57 9.11
C ARG A 168 8.92 -16.34 8.38
N ARG A 169 8.42 -16.04 7.17
CA ARG A 169 8.89 -14.91 6.37
C ARG A 169 8.57 -13.55 7.00
N ILE A 170 7.42 -13.42 7.65
CA ILE A 170 7.07 -12.23 8.43
C ILE A 170 8.00 -12.07 9.63
N ALA A 171 8.29 -13.17 10.33
CA ALA A 171 9.20 -13.18 11.48
C ALA A 171 10.64 -12.81 11.08
N ASP A 172 11.13 -13.33 9.97
CA ASP A 172 12.50 -13.11 9.46
C ASP A 172 12.72 -11.69 8.90
N TYR A 173 11.67 -10.89 8.73
CA TYR A 173 11.82 -9.55 8.15
C TYR A 173 12.57 -8.62 9.12
N PRO A 174 13.71 -8.02 8.71
CA PRO A 174 14.67 -7.43 9.64
C PRO A 174 14.23 -6.11 10.26
N ASN A 175 13.16 -5.48 9.76
CA ASN A 175 12.68 -4.20 10.25
C ASN A 175 11.25 -4.31 10.75
N LEU A 176 10.90 -3.54 11.77
CA LEU A 176 9.49 -3.41 12.15
C LEU A 176 8.69 -2.80 11.00
N PHE A 177 7.57 -3.44 10.63
CA PHE A 177 6.71 -2.92 9.58
C PHE A 177 6.23 -1.49 9.89
N SER A 178 6.24 -0.67 8.85
CA SER A 178 5.59 0.64 8.82
C SER A 178 4.09 0.46 8.59
N ILE A 179 3.32 1.53 8.83
CA ILE A 179 1.86 1.53 8.59
C ILE A 179 1.55 1.20 7.13
N ALA A 180 2.34 1.71 6.18
CA ALA A 180 2.16 1.44 4.75
C ALA A 180 2.45 -0.03 4.41
N GLU A 181 3.52 -0.61 4.96
CA GLU A 181 3.86 -2.03 4.77
C GLU A 181 2.78 -2.94 5.37
N LEU A 182 2.25 -2.61 6.56
CA LEU A 182 1.12 -3.34 7.14
C LEU A 182 -0.13 -3.25 6.28
N ALA A 183 -0.45 -2.08 5.73
CA ALA A 183 -1.60 -1.91 4.84
C ALA A 183 -1.49 -2.79 3.59
N GLU A 184 -0.29 -2.98 3.03
CA GLU A 184 -0.05 -3.89 1.91
C GLU A 184 -0.21 -5.36 2.31
N ILE A 185 0.29 -5.78 3.48
CA ILE A 185 0.06 -7.14 4.00
C ILE A 185 -1.43 -7.40 4.21
N LEU A 186 -2.16 -6.45 4.81
CA LEU A 186 -3.61 -6.56 5.00
C LEU A 186 -4.37 -6.54 3.67
N ALA A 187 -3.85 -5.87 2.64
CA ALA A 187 -4.40 -5.95 1.29
C ALA A 187 -4.24 -7.34 0.66
N LEU A 188 -3.12 -8.05 0.92
CA LEU A 188 -2.97 -9.45 0.51
C LEU A 188 -3.96 -10.36 1.24
N LEU A 189 -4.17 -10.13 2.54
CA LEU A 189 -5.15 -10.88 3.32
C LEU A 189 -6.57 -10.69 2.79
N ARG A 190 -6.99 -9.45 2.48
CA ARG A 190 -8.31 -9.16 1.88
C ARG A 190 -8.53 -9.85 0.53
N ARG A 191 -7.46 -10.14 -0.21
CA ARG A 191 -7.53 -10.85 -1.49
C ARG A 191 -7.63 -12.37 -1.34
N GLY A 192 -7.67 -12.89 -0.11
CA GLY A 192 -7.67 -14.32 0.17
C GLY A 192 -6.29 -14.98 0.00
N MET A 193 -5.21 -14.20 -0.07
CA MET A 193 -3.86 -14.74 -0.30
C MET A 193 -3.14 -15.16 0.98
N LEU A 194 -3.65 -14.76 2.16
CA LEU A 194 -3.02 -15.02 3.46
C LEU A 194 -4.02 -15.67 4.44
N PRO A 195 -4.02 -17.00 4.58
CA PRO A 195 -4.89 -17.71 5.52
C PRO A 195 -4.31 -17.66 6.93
N ILE A 196 -4.34 -16.49 7.58
CA ILE A 196 -3.73 -16.28 8.91
C ILE A 196 -4.78 -15.82 9.92
N ALA A 197 -4.84 -16.52 11.06
CA ALA A 197 -5.63 -16.13 12.23
C ALA A 197 -4.91 -15.07 13.09
N TYR A 198 -5.65 -14.23 13.82
CA TYR A 198 -5.05 -13.10 14.54
C TYR A 198 -4.55 -13.48 15.94
N GLU A 199 -5.18 -14.45 16.59
CA GLU A 199 -4.93 -14.84 17.98
C GLU A 199 -3.47 -15.29 18.20
N PRO A 200 -2.91 -16.20 17.38
CA PRO A 200 -1.52 -16.62 17.52
C PRO A 200 -0.54 -15.48 17.27
N LEU A 201 -0.93 -14.52 16.43
CA LEU A 201 -0.11 -13.36 16.10
C LEU A 201 -0.02 -12.37 17.25
N LEU A 202 -1.14 -12.08 17.92
CA LEU A 202 -1.18 -11.13 19.04
C LEU A 202 -0.32 -11.57 20.23
N ILE A 203 -0.33 -12.87 20.52
CA ILE A 203 0.41 -13.45 21.66
C ILE A 203 1.89 -13.67 21.30
N SER A 204 2.23 -13.65 20.01
CA SER A 204 3.60 -13.90 19.55
C SER A 204 4.62 -12.96 20.23
N PRO A 205 5.79 -13.46 20.65
CA PRO A 205 6.90 -12.62 21.10
C PRO A 205 7.52 -11.82 19.95
N ILE A 206 7.26 -12.21 18.70
CA ILE A 206 7.84 -11.60 17.51
C ILE A 206 7.04 -10.36 17.13
N ALA A 207 7.67 -9.20 17.23
CA ALA A 207 7.02 -7.91 17.05
C ALA A 207 6.33 -7.76 15.69
N ASN A 208 6.92 -8.25 14.58
CA ASN A 208 6.28 -8.17 13.27
C ASN A 208 5.02 -9.03 13.16
N LEU A 209 5.00 -10.23 13.74
CA LEU A 209 3.80 -11.06 13.82
C LEU A 209 2.72 -10.33 14.62
N ARG A 210 3.08 -9.80 15.79
CA ARG A 210 2.17 -9.00 16.62
C ARG A 210 1.59 -7.79 15.90
N MET A 211 2.41 -7.04 15.16
CA MET A 211 1.95 -5.90 14.35
C MET A 211 0.94 -6.32 13.26
N VAL A 212 1.13 -7.49 12.65
CA VAL A 212 0.16 -8.03 11.67
C VAL A 212 -1.13 -8.42 12.39
N GLY A 213 -1.06 -9.10 13.54
CA GLY A 213 -2.24 -9.44 14.36
C GLY A 213 -3.05 -8.21 14.76
N LEU A 214 -2.38 -7.16 15.27
CA LEU A 214 -3.01 -5.86 15.58
C LEU A 214 -3.67 -5.23 14.34
N GLY A 215 -3.00 -5.33 13.19
CA GLY A 215 -3.54 -4.86 11.91
C GLY A 215 -4.83 -5.58 11.51
N ILE A 216 -4.89 -6.90 11.67
CA ILE A 216 -6.07 -7.72 11.38
C ILE A 216 -7.23 -7.32 12.30
N VAL A 217 -6.99 -7.31 13.62
CA VAL A 217 -8.00 -6.92 14.62
C VAL A 217 -8.59 -5.56 14.32
N ARG A 218 -7.75 -4.56 14.02
CA ARG A 218 -8.22 -3.22 13.64
C ARG A 218 -9.03 -3.23 12.35
N GLN A 219 -8.56 -3.93 11.33
CA GLN A 219 -9.16 -3.93 9.99
C GLN A 219 -10.55 -4.58 9.98
N PHE A 220 -10.76 -5.60 10.81
CA PHE A 220 -12.02 -6.35 10.89
C PHE A 220 -12.86 -6.00 12.12
N GLY A 221 -12.36 -5.14 13.02
CA GLY A 221 -13.10 -4.71 14.20
C GLY A 221 -13.35 -5.83 15.22
N ILE A 222 -12.40 -6.75 15.40
CA ILE A 222 -12.58 -7.96 16.21
C ILE A 222 -12.66 -7.62 17.70
N GLU A 223 -13.85 -7.66 18.28
CA GLU A 223 -14.12 -7.17 19.64
C GLU A 223 -13.51 -8.08 20.70
N GLU A 224 -13.48 -9.38 20.43
CA GLU A 224 -12.99 -10.46 21.28
C GLU A 224 -11.51 -10.27 21.66
N ALA A 225 -10.76 -9.53 20.84
CA ALA A 225 -9.38 -9.20 21.10
C ALA A 225 -9.17 -8.15 22.21
N GLU A 226 -10.22 -7.47 22.70
CA GLU A 226 -10.11 -6.33 23.61
C GLU A 226 -9.25 -6.63 24.84
N MET A 227 -9.46 -7.77 25.49
CA MET A 227 -8.69 -8.14 26.69
C MET A 227 -7.20 -8.34 26.39
N GLN A 228 -6.86 -8.90 25.23
CA GLN A 228 -5.48 -9.09 24.78
C GLN A 228 -4.83 -7.75 24.45
N LEU A 229 -5.57 -6.83 23.81
CA LEU A 229 -5.12 -5.48 23.53
C LEU A 229 -4.84 -4.70 24.82
N LEU A 230 -5.71 -4.79 25.82
CA LEU A 230 -5.51 -4.12 27.12
C LEU A 230 -4.25 -4.62 27.84
N ARG A 231 -3.99 -5.93 27.79
CA ARG A 231 -2.73 -6.52 28.32
C ARG A 231 -1.52 -5.96 27.58
N LEU A 232 -1.54 -5.95 26.25
CA LEU A 232 -0.46 -5.39 25.44
C LEU A 232 -0.19 -3.90 25.72
N VAL A 233 -1.24 -3.11 25.97
CA VAL A 233 -1.11 -1.69 26.36
C VAL A 233 -0.45 -1.54 27.72
N ALA A 234 -0.75 -2.42 28.67
CA ALA A 234 -0.15 -2.40 30.01
C ALA A 234 1.31 -2.87 30.02
N GLU A 235 1.61 -3.93 29.25
CA GLU A 235 2.88 -4.67 29.32
C GLU A 235 3.96 -4.08 28.38
N ASP A 236 3.60 -3.58 27.20
CA ASP A 236 4.55 -3.14 26.18
C ASP A 236 4.56 -1.62 25.99
N ALA A 237 5.52 -0.93 26.61
CA ALA A 237 5.72 0.50 26.40
C ALA A 237 6.31 0.85 25.01
N GLY A 238 6.69 -0.15 24.22
CA GLY A 238 7.26 -0.03 22.89
C GLY A 238 6.23 0.21 21.79
N LYS A 239 6.59 -0.20 20.57
CA LYS A 239 5.79 0.05 19.37
C LYS A 239 4.48 -0.74 19.37
N SER A 240 4.48 -1.98 19.85
CA SER A 240 3.28 -2.83 19.80
C SER A 240 2.22 -2.38 20.79
N GLY A 241 2.55 -1.98 22.02
CA GLY A 241 1.54 -1.43 22.94
C GLY A 241 0.99 -0.07 22.49
N ARG A 242 1.80 0.77 21.82
CA ARG A 242 1.28 1.98 21.14
C ARG A 242 0.30 1.64 20.01
N GLU A 243 0.62 0.63 19.20
CA GLU A 243 -0.27 0.18 18.13
C GLU A 243 -1.53 -0.51 18.69
N ALA A 244 -1.43 -1.22 19.82
CA ALA A 244 -2.56 -1.80 20.53
C ALA A 244 -3.51 -0.71 21.06
N LEU A 245 -2.97 0.35 21.67
CA LEU A 245 -3.77 1.50 22.09
C LEU A 245 -4.46 2.17 20.89
N ARG A 246 -3.72 2.36 19.79
CA ARG A 246 -4.31 2.89 18.55
C ARG A 246 -5.42 1.97 18.00
N THR A 247 -5.26 0.66 18.13
CA THR A 247 -6.26 -0.33 17.70
C THR A 247 -7.52 -0.24 18.54
N LEU A 248 -7.40 -0.13 19.88
CA LEU A 248 -8.53 0.13 20.77
C LEU A 248 -9.26 1.44 20.42
N CYS A 249 -8.53 2.50 20.09
CA CYS A 249 -9.14 3.76 19.64
C CYS A 249 -9.88 3.62 18.30
N ALA A 250 -9.29 2.95 17.31
CA ALA A 250 -9.93 2.72 16.02
C ALA A 250 -11.19 1.85 16.14
N MET A 251 -11.16 0.88 17.06
CA MET A 251 -12.33 0.06 17.40
C MET A 251 -13.33 0.76 18.32
N ARG A 252 -13.10 2.03 18.68
CA ARG A 252 -13.95 2.84 19.58
C ARG A 252 -14.24 2.19 20.94
N ARG A 253 -13.29 1.43 21.47
CA ARG A 253 -13.45 0.78 22.78
C ARG A 253 -13.41 1.81 23.92
N PRO A 254 -14.05 1.53 25.07
CA PRO A 254 -14.02 2.44 26.22
C PRO A 254 -12.59 2.70 26.70
N LEU A 255 -12.16 3.96 26.65
CA LEU A 255 -10.78 4.36 26.97
C LEU A 255 -10.55 4.67 28.46
N MET A 256 -11.62 4.79 29.24
CA MET A 256 -11.58 4.99 30.70
C MET A 256 -11.30 3.69 31.47
N ARG A 257 -10.33 2.90 31.00
CA ARG A 257 -9.92 1.66 31.66
C ARG A 257 -8.54 1.84 32.29
N SER A 258 -8.33 1.23 33.45
CA SER A 258 -7.09 1.36 34.23
C SER A 258 -5.79 1.14 33.41
N PRO A 259 -5.68 0.10 32.55
CA PRO A 259 -4.49 -0.09 31.71
C PRO A 259 -4.19 1.10 30.78
N ILE A 260 -5.23 1.73 30.23
CA ILE A 260 -5.10 2.85 29.29
C ILE A 260 -4.73 4.12 30.05
N LEU A 261 -5.38 4.38 31.19
CA LEU A 261 -5.08 5.56 32.01
C LEU A 261 -3.63 5.54 32.52
N GLN A 262 -3.17 4.40 33.03
CA GLN A 262 -1.76 4.22 33.43
C GLN A 262 -0.80 4.41 32.25
N ARG A 263 -1.18 3.95 31.06
CA ARG A 263 -0.37 4.17 29.86
C ARG A 263 -0.30 5.64 29.49
N LEU A 264 -1.42 6.35 29.53
CA LEU A 264 -1.51 7.77 29.22
C LEU A 264 -0.62 8.61 30.13
N GLU A 265 -0.56 8.29 31.42
CA GLU A 265 0.32 8.96 32.40
C GLU A 265 1.81 8.81 32.05
N ARG A 266 2.21 7.65 31.51
CA ARG A 266 3.59 7.34 31.13
C ARG A 266 3.99 7.88 29.76
N MET A 267 3.04 8.33 28.94
CA MET A 267 3.31 8.79 27.58
C MET A 267 3.91 10.19 27.57
N ASN A 268 4.92 10.39 26.73
CA ASN A 268 5.48 11.72 26.52
C ASN A 268 4.55 12.60 25.65
N ARG A 269 4.84 13.90 25.58
CA ARG A 269 4.03 14.87 24.81
C ARG A 269 3.86 14.49 23.33
N ALA A 270 4.89 13.93 22.70
CA ALA A 270 4.85 13.56 21.28
C ALA A 270 3.93 12.35 21.05
N GLU A 271 4.01 11.35 21.93
CA GLU A 271 3.14 10.18 21.92
C GLU A 271 1.68 10.59 22.15
N ARG A 272 1.41 11.46 23.12
CA ARG A 272 0.05 11.97 23.40
C ARG A 272 -0.51 12.76 22.22
N ARG A 273 0.28 13.64 21.59
CA ARG A 273 -0.13 14.34 20.35
C ARG A 273 -0.41 13.39 19.19
N SER A 274 0.37 12.32 19.04
CA SER A 274 0.11 11.30 18.02
C SER A 274 -1.21 10.57 18.27
N LEU A 275 -1.53 10.27 19.53
CA LEU A 275 -2.80 9.66 19.91
C LEU A 275 -3.97 10.59 19.60
N LEU A 276 -3.90 11.87 19.98
CA LEU A 276 -4.92 12.88 19.69
C LEU A 276 -5.20 13.02 18.19
N ARG A 277 -4.17 12.98 17.34
CA ARG A 277 -4.36 12.97 15.87
C ARG A 277 -5.10 11.72 15.40
N ASN A 278 -4.76 10.55 15.93
CA ASN A 278 -5.49 9.32 15.60
C ASN A 278 -6.96 9.45 16.04
N MET A 279 -7.23 9.92 17.25
CA MET A 279 -8.60 10.08 17.75
C MET A 279 -9.41 11.10 16.93
N ALA A 280 -8.77 12.16 16.44
CA ALA A 280 -9.41 13.13 15.56
C ALA A 280 -9.78 12.50 14.21
N LEU A 281 -8.90 11.66 13.64
CA LEU A 281 -9.17 10.89 12.43
C LEU A 281 -10.33 9.88 12.62
N GLU A 282 -10.42 9.26 13.79
CA GLU A 282 -11.50 8.33 14.15
C GLU A 282 -12.81 9.05 14.52
N GLY A 283 -12.81 10.38 14.60
CA GLY A 283 -14.00 11.21 14.81
C GLY A 283 -14.51 11.26 16.26
N TYR A 284 -13.62 11.18 17.25
CA TYR A 284 -14.02 11.29 18.66
C TYR A 284 -14.61 12.68 18.99
N ALA A 285 -15.65 12.73 19.83
CA ALA A 285 -16.24 13.98 20.29
C ALA A 285 -15.31 14.72 21.25
N THR A 286 -15.24 16.06 21.14
CA THR A 286 -14.39 16.92 21.99
C THR A 286 -14.70 16.74 23.48
N GLY A 287 -15.97 16.71 23.86
CA GLY A 287 -16.40 16.52 25.25
C GLY A 287 -15.96 15.18 25.88
N ALA A 288 -15.77 14.12 25.07
CA ALA A 288 -15.22 12.86 25.57
C ALA A 288 -13.70 12.96 25.82
N MET A 289 -13.00 13.82 25.08
CA MET A 289 -11.55 14.03 25.22
C MET A 289 -11.20 14.83 26.47
N CYS A 290 -12.02 15.81 26.83
CA CYS A 290 -11.81 16.65 28.02
C CYS A 290 -11.81 15.88 29.34
N LYS A 291 -12.31 14.63 29.35
CA LYS A 291 -12.25 13.75 30.51
C LYS A 291 -10.94 12.92 30.59
N LEU A 292 -10.27 12.71 29.46
CA LEU A 292 -9.09 11.85 29.32
C LEU A 292 -7.76 12.62 29.31
N PHE A 293 -7.80 13.88 28.87
CA PHE A 293 -6.62 14.69 28.59
C PHE A 293 -6.64 16.01 29.35
N LYS A 294 -5.48 16.66 29.44
CA LYS A 294 -5.34 17.96 30.11
C LYS A 294 -5.99 19.08 29.27
N PRO A 295 -6.36 20.23 29.86
CA PRO A 295 -6.96 21.35 29.13
C PRO A 295 -6.17 21.77 27.88
N GLU A 296 -4.86 21.95 27.99
CA GLU A 296 -3.98 22.31 26.85
C GLU A 296 -4.03 21.31 25.68
N GLU A 297 -4.27 20.04 25.99
CA GLU A 297 -4.36 18.97 24.99
C GLU A 297 -5.74 18.96 24.31
N CYS A 298 -6.76 19.40 25.04
CA CYS A 298 -8.11 19.57 24.51
C CYS A 298 -8.14 20.73 23.51
N ASP A 299 -7.50 21.86 23.81
CA ASP A 299 -7.36 22.98 22.88
C ASP A 299 -6.62 22.54 21.60
N TYR A 300 -5.56 21.76 21.75
CA TYR A 300 -4.86 21.17 20.62
C TYR A 300 -5.76 20.23 19.81
N TYR A 301 -6.54 19.37 20.47
CA TYR A 301 -7.47 18.47 19.80
C TYR A 301 -8.56 19.22 19.02
N GLU A 302 -9.15 20.28 19.59
CA GLU A 302 -10.13 21.12 18.90
C GLU A 302 -9.55 21.77 17.64
N SER A 303 -8.30 22.24 17.70
CA SER A 303 -7.60 22.77 16.52
C SER A 303 -7.46 21.72 15.41
N LEU A 304 -7.19 20.46 15.76
CA LEU A 304 -7.09 19.36 14.80
C LEU A 304 -8.44 19.06 14.15
N VAL A 305 -9.51 18.99 14.94
CA VAL A 305 -10.86 18.71 14.43
C VAL A 305 -11.31 19.82 13.47
N LYS A 306 -11.08 21.10 13.82
CA LYS A 306 -11.39 22.24 12.94
C LYS A 306 -10.64 22.14 11.62
N SER A 307 -9.34 21.83 11.66
CA SER A 307 -8.51 21.66 10.46
C SER A 307 -8.96 20.49 9.57
N HIS A 308 -9.44 19.39 10.14
CA HIS A 308 -9.94 18.26 9.32
C HIS A 308 -11.30 18.58 8.69
N LYS A 309 -12.18 19.27 9.41
CA LYS A 309 -13.50 19.66 8.91
C LYS A 309 -13.39 20.72 7.80
N SER A 310 -12.44 21.65 7.87
CA SER A 310 -12.24 22.67 6.83
C SER A 310 -11.72 22.12 5.50
N VAL A 311 -11.23 20.88 5.46
CA VAL A 311 -10.79 20.21 4.21
C VAL A 311 -11.93 19.45 3.54
N LEU A 312 -13.06 19.24 4.24
CA LEU A 312 -14.23 18.51 3.75
C LEU A 312 -15.40 19.44 3.35
N ALA A 313 -15.25 20.75 3.57
CA ALA A 313 -16.17 21.81 3.14
C ALA A 313 -15.59 22.51 1.90
#